data_AF-A0A8M1F990-F1
#
_entry.id   AF-A0A8M1F990-F1
#
_cell.length_a   1.000
_cell.length_b   1.000
_cell.length_c   1.000
_cell.angle_alpha   90.00
_cell.angle_beta   90.00
_cell.angle_gamma   90.00
#
_symmetry.space_group_name_H-M   'P 1'
#
loop_
_entity.id
_entity.type
_entity.pdbx_description
1 polymer ?
#
loop_
_entity_poly.entity_id
_entity_poly.type
_entity_poly.pdbx_seq_one_letter_code
_entity_poly.pdbx_strand_id
1 'polypeptide(L)'
;MKVLLLKDAKEDDCGQDPYIRELGLYGLEATLIPVLSFEFLSLPSFSEKLSHPEGYGGLIFTSPRAVEAVELCLEKDSKTEAWKHSLREKWNAKSVYVVGKATASLVNKIGLDTEGANCGNAEKLAEYICSRESPALPLLFPCGTVKGEILPKMLKDRGIPMESITVYQKVPHPGIQVNLNSYYSKQASECLAGSGLADSANQNREPTQPVCLLSPEKECRVDRKPAWTAASLIRATLAM
;
A
#
# COMPACT_ATOMS: atom_id res chain seq x y z
N MET A 1 -31.66 -4.37 -2.33
CA MET A 1 -30.82 -4.54 -1.12
C MET A 1 -29.50 -3.81 -1.36
N LYS A 2 -28.97 -3.11 -0.37
CA LYS A 2 -27.75 -2.32 -0.51
C LYS A 2 -26.53 -3.07 0.03
N VAL A 3 -25.41 -2.95 -0.65
CA VAL A 3 -24.16 -3.66 -0.34
C VAL A 3 -23.03 -2.64 -0.25
N LEU A 4 -22.20 -2.74 0.81
CA LEU A 4 -21.00 -1.92 0.96
C LEU A 4 -19.76 -2.79 0.75
N LEU A 5 -18.92 -2.41 -0.21
CA LEU A 5 -17.65 -3.07 -0.53
C LEU A 5 -16.49 -2.28 0.08
N LEU A 6 -15.75 -2.93 0.97
CA LEU A 6 -14.54 -2.39 1.61
C LEU A 6 -13.30 -3.02 0.98
N LYS A 7 -12.90 -2.51 -0.18
CA LYS A 7 -11.76 -3.02 -0.96
C LYS A 7 -11.13 -1.92 -1.77
N ASP A 8 -9.88 -2.12 -2.20
CA ASP A 8 -9.23 -1.22 -3.15
C ASP A 8 -10.00 -1.23 -4.49
N ALA A 9 -10.14 -0.06 -5.10
CA ALA A 9 -10.77 0.06 -6.41
C ALA A 9 -9.94 -0.72 -7.45
N LYS A 10 -10.62 -1.52 -8.27
CA LYS A 10 -10.03 -2.09 -9.48
C LYS A 10 -10.95 -1.74 -10.63
N GLU A 11 -10.45 -0.97 -11.58
CA GLU A 11 -11.16 -0.72 -12.82
C GLU A 11 -10.79 -1.82 -13.81
N ASP A 12 -11.80 -2.34 -14.51
CA ASP A 12 -11.58 -3.14 -15.71
C ASP A 12 -11.71 -2.28 -16.97
N ASP A 13 -11.61 -2.90 -18.14
CA ASP A 13 -11.66 -2.22 -19.45
C ASP A 13 -12.96 -1.43 -19.68
N CYS A 14 -14.01 -1.66 -18.86
CA CYS A 14 -15.28 -0.94 -18.92
C CYS A 14 -15.38 0.23 -17.93
N GLY A 15 -14.31 0.56 -17.19
CA GLY A 15 -14.27 1.70 -16.27
C GLY A 15 -15.15 1.54 -15.02
N GLN A 16 -15.59 0.32 -14.71
CA GLN A 16 -16.35 0.00 -13.50
C GLN A 16 -15.67 -1.13 -12.72
N ASP A 17 -15.85 -1.14 -11.39
CA ASP A 17 -15.36 -2.24 -10.58
C ASP A 17 -16.16 -3.52 -10.87
N PRO A 18 -15.51 -4.66 -11.16
CA PRO A 18 -16.19 -5.87 -11.58
C PRO A 18 -17.16 -6.40 -10.52
N TYR A 19 -16.91 -6.15 -9.22
CA TYR A 19 -17.82 -6.53 -8.15
C TYR A 19 -19.08 -5.66 -8.15
N ILE A 20 -18.94 -4.35 -8.40
CA ILE A 20 -20.09 -3.44 -8.48
C ILE A 20 -20.98 -3.85 -9.66
N ARG A 21 -20.38 -4.12 -10.82
CA ARG A 21 -21.12 -4.57 -12.01
C ARG A 21 -21.88 -5.86 -11.74
N GLU A 22 -21.19 -6.87 -11.22
CA GLU A 22 -21.81 -8.18 -10.98
C GLU A 22 -22.96 -8.08 -9.97
N LEU A 23 -22.78 -7.34 -8.88
CA LEU A 23 -23.85 -7.10 -7.89
C LEU A 23 -25.05 -6.38 -8.53
N GLY A 24 -24.78 -5.41 -9.41
CA GLY A 24 -25.81 -4.70 -10.17
C GLY A 24 -26.67 -5.62 -11.04
N LEU A 25 -26.09 -6.68 -11.63
CA LEU A 25 -26.84 -7.66 -12.44
C LEU A 25 -27.91 -8.41 -11.62
N TYR A 26 -27.72 -8.56 -10.31
CA TYR A 26 -28.68 -9.19 -9.40
C TYR A 26 -29.58 -8.17 -8.68
N GLY A 27 -29.61 -6.91 -9.14
CA GLY A 27 -30.42 -5.85 -8.52
C GLY A 27 -29.92 -5.40 -7.15
N LEU A 28 -28.64 -5.61 -6.87
CA LEU A 28 -27.99 -5.15 -5.64
C LEU A 28 -27.29 -3.81 -5.89
N GLU A 29 -27.61 -2.83 -5.05
CA GLU A 29 -26.99 -1.51 -5.13
C GLU A 29 -25.69 -1.53 -4.32
N ALA A 30 -24.55 -1.58 -5.01
CA ALA A 30 -23.24 -1.68 -4.41
C ALA A 30 -22.52 -0.32 -4.35
N THR A 31 -21.98 0.04 -3.19
CA THR A 31 -21.07 1.17 -3.02
C THR A 31 -19.69 0.66 -2.61
N LEU A 32 -18.62 1.18 -3.22
CA LEU A 32 -17.25 0.81 -2.88
C LEU A 32 -16.56 1.95 -2.11
N ILE A 33 -15.94 1.60 -0.98
CA ILE A 33 -15.07 2.50 -0.22
C ILE A 33 -13.67 1.86 -0.17
N PRO A 34 -12.64 2.53 -0.72
CA PRO A 34 -11.26 2.05 -0.59
C PRO A 34 -10.81 2.11 0.86
N VAL A 35 -10.10 1.08 1.29
CA VAL A 35 -9.66 0.91 2.69
C VAL A 35 -8.14 0.95 2.86
N LEU A 36 -7.39 0.73 1.79
CA LEU A 36 -5.94 0.89 1.79
C LEU A 36 -5.53 2.07 0.92
N SER A 37 -4.42 2.67 1.29
CA SER A 37 -3.64 3.60 0.47
C SER A 37 -2.16 3.24 0.62
N PHE A 38 -1.33 3.91 -0.15
CA PHE A 38 0.12 3.73 -0.11
C PHE A 38 0.80 5.08 0.08
N GLU A 39 1.89 5.05 0.84
CA GLU A 39 2.78 6.19 0.99
C GLU A 39 4.16 5.82 0.49
N PHE A 40 4.81 6.75 -0.19
CA PHE A 40 6.17 6.59 -0.66
C PHE A 40 7.17 7.10 0.37
N LEU A 41 8.21 6.31 0.60
CA LEU A 41 9.23 6.53 1.62
C LEU A 41 10.60 6.57 0.96
N SER A 42 11.58 7.17 1.65
CA SER A 42 13.01 7.07 1.30
C SER A 42 13.37 7.47 -0.13
N LEU A 43 12.53 8.23 -0.84
CA LEU A 43 12.73 8.59 -2.26
C LEU A 43 14.08 9.27 -2.54
N PRO A 44 14.60 10.18 -1.69
CA PRO A 44 15.92 10.78 -1.94
C PRO A 44 17.05 9.75 -1.91
N SER A 45 17.04 8.85 -0.91
CA SER A 45 18.04 7.78 -0.81
C SER A 45 17.90 6.78 -1.96
N PHE A 46 16.67 6.46 -2.36
CA PHE A 46 16.44 5.58 -3.50
C PHE A 46 16.94 6.19 -4.81
N SER A 47 16.67 7.48 -5.03
CA SER A 47 17.15 8.23 -6.18
C SER A 47 18.67 8.31 -6.25
N GLU A 48 19.34 8.52 -5.10
CA GLU A 48 20.80 8.46 -5.01
C GLU A 48 21.33 7.10 -5.46
N LYS A 49 20.75 6.00 -4.97
CA LYS A 49 21.14 4.63 -5.38
C LYS A 49 20.90 4.36 -6.86
N LEU A 50 19.77 4.81 -7.41
CA LEU A 50 19.47 4.72 -8.84
C LEU A 50 20.46 5.49 -9.72
N SER A 51 21.12 6.51 -9.17
CA SER A 51 22.11 7.33 -9.89
C SER A 51 23.50 6.67 -9.95
N HIS A 52 23.73 5.60 -9.19
CA HIS A 52 25.02 4.91 -9.06
C HIS A 52 24.90 3.42 -9.45
N PRO A 53 24.54 3.11 -10.72
CA PRO A 53 24.38 1.73 -11.17
C PRO A 53 25.65 0.89 -10.98
N GLU A 54 26.84 1.50 -11.02
CA GLU A 54 28.14 0.83 -10.78
C GLU A 54 28.26 0.15 -9.41
N GLY A 55 27.46 0.55 -8.42
CA GLY A 55 27.43 -0.09 -7.11
C GLY A 55 26.62 -1.39 -7.05
N TYR A 56 25.87 -1.72 -8.10
CA TYR A 56 24.87 -2.80 -8.07
C TYR A 56 25.05 -3.79 -9.22
N GLY A 57 24.67 -5.05 -8.98
CA GLY A 57 24.63 -6.10 -9.99
C GLY A 57 23.33 -6.12 -10.81
N GLY A 58 22.31 -5.40 -10.37
CA GLY A 58 20.98 -5.43 -10.97
C GLY A 58 19.89 -4.84 -10.08
N LEU A 59 18.66 -4.89 -10.58
CA LEU A 59 17.43 -4.43 -9.91
C LEU A 59 16.45 -5.57 -9.72
N ILE A 60 15.63 -5.50 -8.68
CA ILE A 60 14.52 -6.42 -8.45
C ILE A 60 13.24 -5.60 -8.20
N PHE A 61 12.17 -5.87 -8.95
CA PHE A 61 10.85 -5.29 -8.73
C PHE A 61 9.79 -6.37 -8.52
N THR A 62 9.27 -6.47 -7.30
CA THR A 62 8.19 -7.43 -6.96
C THR A 62 6.81 -6.79 -6.93
N SER A 63 6.72 -5.47 -7.09
CA SER A 63 5.48 -4.69 -6.93
C SER A 63 5.44 -3.51 -7.91
N PRO A 64 4.29 -3.22 -8.54
CA PRO A 64 4.06 -1.99 -9.32
C PRO A 64 4.41 -0.72 -8.55
N ARG A 65 4.14 -0.70 -7.22
CA ARG A 65 4.42 0.45 -6.36
C ARG A 65 5.91 0.77 -6.29
N ALA A 66 6.79 -0.24 -6.36
CA ALA A 66 8.23 0.01 -6.39
C ALA A 66 8.67 0.69 -7.70
N VAL A 67 7.96 0.47 -8.80
CA VAL A 67 8.22 1.11 -10.10
C VAL A 67 7.72 2.55 -10.09
N GLU A 68 6.53 2.80 -9.55
CA GLU A 68 6.03 4.17 -9.34
C GLU A 68 6.96 5.00 -8.45
N ALA A 69 7.61 4.37 -7.47
CA ALA A 69 8.63 5.05 -6.66
C ALA A 69 9.83 5.50 -7.51
N VAL A 70 10.21 4.74 -8.55
CA VAL A 70 11.26 5.15 -9.51
C VAL A 70 10.79 6.39 -10.27
N GLU A 71 9.57 6.36 -10.83
CA GLU A 71 9.01 7.49 -11.58
C GLU A 71 9.00 8.77 -10.71
N LEU A 72 8.55 8.66 -9.45
CA LEU A 72 8.58 9.78 -8.51
C LEU A 72 9.99 10.27 -8.18
N CYS A 73 10.98 9.38 -8.07
CA CYS A 73 12.39 9.77 -7.90
C CYS A 73 12.92 10.53 -9.12
N LEU A 74 12.55 10.10 -10.33
CA LEU A 74 12.99 10.74 -11.57
C LEU A 74 12.38 12.14 -11.74
N GLU A 75 11.10 12.29 -11.40
CA GLU A 75 10.38 13.56 -11.46
C GLU A 75 10.90 14.57 -10.43
N LYS A 76 11.01 14.18 -9.16
CA LYS A 76 11.33 15.10 -8.07
C LYS A 76 12.76 15.64 -8.12
N ASP A 77 13.71 14.82 -8.59
CA ASP A 77 15.12 15.22 -8.60
C ASP A 77 15.57 15.86 -9.92
N SER A 78 14.63 16.16 -10.84
CA SER A 78 14.93 16.61 -12.21
C SER A 78 15.90 15.68 -12.95
N LYS A 79 15.95 14.40 -12.56
CA LYS A 79 16.87 13.39 -13.09
C LYS A 79 16.33 12.71 -14.35
N THR A 80 15.14 13.08 -14.81
CA THR A 80 14.53 12.56 -16.04
C THR A 80 15.48 12.59 -17.24
N GLU A 81 16.24 13.67 -17.40
CA GLU A 81 17.19 13.80 -18.51
C GLU A 81 18.43 12.92 -18.32
N ALA A 82 18.99 12.87 -17.11
CA ALA A 82 20.10 11.96 -16.79
C ALA A 82 19.70 10.48 -16.97
N TRP A 83 18.45 10.15 -16.64
CA TRP A 83 17.87 8.82 -16.83
C TRP A 83 17.80 8.45 -18.30
N LYS A 84 17.16 9.29 -19.11
CA LYS A 84 17.00 9.07 -20.56
C LYS A 84 18.34 9.01 -21.29
N HIS A 85 19.31 9.83 -20.88
CA HIS A 85 20.57 9.98 -21.60
C HIS A 85 21.63 8.93 -21.22
N SER A 86 21.66 8.43 -19.98
CA SER A 86 22.76 7.54 -19.57
C SER A 86 22.38 6.46 -18.56
N LEU A 87 21.57 6.75 -17.54
CA LEU A 87 21.33 5.77 -16.47
C LEU A 87 20.51 4.58 -16.96
N ARG A 88 19.53 4.79 -17.83
CA ARG A 88 18.70 3.72 -18.39
C ARG A 88 19.55 2.64 -19.07
N GLU A 89 20.49 3.05 -19.92
CA GLU A 89 21.37 2.12 -20.63
C GLU A 89 22.33 1.39 -19.68
N LYS A 90 22.86 2.10 -18.67
CA LYS A 90 23.70 1.49 -17.62
C LYS A 90 22.95 0.45 -16.78
N TRP A 91 21.66 0.67 -16.52
CA TRP A 91 20.81 -0.29 -15.84
C TRP A 91 20.40 -1.47 -16.75
N ASN A 92 20.17 -1.23 -18.05
CA ASN A 92 19.90 -2.31 -19.03
C ASN A 92 21.11 -3.19 -19.32
N ALA A 93 22.33 -2.69 -19.08
CA ALA A 93 23.54 -3.52 -19.11
C ALA A 93 23.62 -4.50 -17.91
N LYS A 94 22.66 -4.45 -16.96
CA LYS A 94 22.58 -5.28 -15.76
C LYS A 94 21.29 -6.08 -15.78
N SER A 95 21.17 -7.05 -14.87
CA SER A 95 19.95 -7.84 -14.75
C SER A 95 18.83 -7.06 -14.03
N VAL A 96 17.67 -6.92 -14.66
CA VAL A 96 16.47 -6.34 -14.04
C VAL A 96 15.41 -7.43 -13.89
N TYR A 97 15.22 -7.89 -12.66
CA TYR A 97 14.30 -8.97 -12.32
C TYR A 97 12.94 -8.43 -11.91
N VAL A 98 11.85 -9.04 -12.39
CA VAL A 98 10.49 -8.60 -12.06
C VAL A 98 9.56 -9.77 -11.70
N VAL A 99 8.60 -9.52 -10.81
CA VAL A 99 7.49 -10.45 -10.55
C VAL A 99 6.21 -9.94 -11.21
N GLY A 100 5.66 -10.75 -12.11
CA GLY A 100 4.35 -10.55 -12.69
C GLY A 100 4.33 -9.57 -13.87
N LYS A 101 3.39 -9.82 -14.80
CA LYS A 101 3.26 -9.05 -16.05
C LYS A 101 2.92 -7.58 -15.82
N ALA A 102 2.11 -7.26 -14.81
CA ALA A 102 1.73 -5.89 -14.50
C ALA A 102 2.95 -5.03 -14.11
N THR A 103 3.81 -5.57 -13.25
CA THR A 103 5.07 -4.91 -12.88
C THR A 103 6.00 -4.79 -14.08
N ALA A 104 6.17 -5.87 -14.85
CA ALA A 104 6.99 -5.87 -16.05
C ALA A 104 6.56 -4.78 -17.06
N SER A 105 5.25 -4.62 -17.28
CA SER A 105 4.74 -3.57 -18.16
C SER A 105 5.11 -2.17 -17.69
N LEU A 106 5.12 -1.89 -16.38
CA LEU A 106 5.55 -0.59 -15.85
C LEU A 106 7.07 -0.41 -15.95
N VAL A 107 7.84 -1.46 -15.67
CA VAL A 107 9.31 -1.39 -15.79
C VAL A 107 9.75 -1.17 -17.24
N ASN A 108 9.05 -1.79 -18.20
CA ASN A 108 9.29 -1.55 -19.62
C ASN A 108 8.93 -0.10 -20.03
N LYS A 109 7.92 0.52 -19.40
CA LYS A 109 7.56 1.93 -19.66
C LYS A 109 8.64 2.91 -19.23
N ILE A 110 9.36 2.62 -18.15
CA ILE A 110 10.54 3.42 -17.72
C ILE A 110 11.79 3.09 -18.56
N GLY A 111 11.67 2.19 -19.54
CA GLY A 111 12.68 1.84 -20.54
C GLY A 111 13.69 0.80 -20.08
N LEU A 112 13.35 -0.01 -19.07
CA LEU A 112 14.21 -1.09 -18.60
C LEU A 112 13.77 -2.45 -19.18
N ASP A 113 14.74 -3.27 -19.58
CA ASP A 113 14.50 -4.62 -20.10
C ASP A 113 14.38 -5.63 -18.96
N THR A 114 13.26 -6.36 -18.90
CA THR A 114 12.90 -7.18 -17.75
C THR A 114 13.07 -8.68 -17.95
N GLU A 115 13.49 -9.36 -16.90
CA GLU A 115 13.58 -10.81 -16.79
C GLU A 115 12.70 -11.35 -15.66
N GLY A 116 12.24 -12.59 -15.75
CA GLY A 116 11.53 -13.26 -14.66
C GLY A 116 10.04 -12.92 -14.52
N ALA A 117 9.47 -12.12 -15.42
CA ALA A 117 8.03 -11.75 -15.39
C ALA A 117 7.08 -12.98 -15.34
N ASN A 118 7.50 -14.10 -15.91
CA ASN A 118 6.76 -15.36 -15.96
C ASN A 118 6.96 -16.26 -14.73
N CYS A 119 7.86 -15.90 -13.78
CA CYS A 119 8.06 -16.66 -12.54
C CYS A 119 6.80 -16.68 -11.66
N GLY A 120 5.93 -15.67 -11.79
CA GLY A 120 4.61 -15.62 -11.15
C GLY A 120 4.62 -15.21 -9.68
N ASN A 121 5.64 -15.59 -8.90
CA ASN A 121 5.79 -15.19 -7.50
C ASN A 121 7.26 -14.94 -7.10
N ALA A 122 7.46 -14.45 -5.88
CA ALA A 122 8.78 -14.10 -5.35
C ALA A 122 9.68 -15.33 -5.10
N GLU A 123 9.12 -16.48 -4.73
CA GLU A 123 9.88 -17.72 -4.50
C GLU A 123 10.51 -18.22 -5.79
N LYS A 124 9.70 -18.36 -6.85
CA LYS A 124 10.16 -18.81 -8.17
C LYS A 124 11.11 -17.82 -8.81
N LEU A 125 10.94 -16.52 -8.54
CA LEU A 125 11.92 -15.52 -8.98
C LEU A 125 13.25 -15.70 -8.25
N ALA A 126 13.23 -15.96 -6.93
CA ALA A 126 14.46 -16.24 -6.19
C ALA A 126 15.15 -17.50 -6.72
N GLU A 127 14.41 -18.58 -7.00
CA GLU A 127 14.97 -19.78 -7.65
C GLU A 127 15.59 -19.47 -9.02
N TYR A 128 14.90 -18.68 -9.84
CA TYR A 128 15.40 -18.23 -11.13
C TYR A 128 16.73 -17.46 -10.98
N ILE A 129 16.79 -16.48 -10.08
CA ILE A 129 18.02 -15.72 -9.80
C ILE A 129 19.14 -16.65 -9.31
N CYS A 130 18.83 -17.60 -8.41
CA CYS A 130 19.80 -18.54 -7.86
C CYS A 130 20.31 -19.57 -8.87
N SER A 131 19.59 -19.80 -9.97
CA SER A 131 20.02 -20.71 -11.04
C SER A 131 21.02 -20.07 -12.01
N ARG A 132 21.19 -18.75 -11.95
CA ARG A 132 22.11 -17.98 -12.81
C ARG A 132 23.46 -17.77 -12.12
N GLU A 133 24.39 -17.21 -12.88
CA GLU A 133 25.67 -16.75 -12.33
C GLU A 133 25.44 -15.68 -11.27
N SER A 134 26.03 -15.88 -10.09
CA SER A 134 25.87 -14.97 -8.96
C SER A 134 26.56 -13.63 -9.25
N PRO A 135 25.87 -12.49 -9.10
CA PRO A 135 26.49 -11.20 -9.33
C PRO A 135 27.55 -10.90 -8.26
N ALA A 136 28.67 -10.32 -8.67
CA ALA A 136 29.72 -9.86 -7.75
C ALA A 136 29.27 -8.65 -6.90
N LEU A 137 28.30 -7.88 -7.39
CA LEU A 137 27.74 -6.70 -6.76
C LEU A 137 26.31 -6.96 -6.26
N PRO A 138 25.85 -6.26 -5.22
CA PRO A 138 24.52 -6.47 -4.66
C PRO A 138 23.41 -6.16 -5.65
N LEU A 139 22.32 -6.93 -5.60
CA LEU A 139 21.07 -6.59 -6.28
C LEU A 139 20.31 -5.54 -5.47
N LEU A 140 19.95 -4.41 -6.08
CA LEU A 140 19.14 -3.39 -5.46
C LEU A 140 17.67 -3.79 -5.49
N PHE A 141 17.04 -3.84 -4.33
CA PHE A 141 15.67 -4.31 -4.17
C PHE A 141 14.78 -3.26 -3.49
N PRO A 142 14.11 -2.38 -4.26
CA PRO A 142 13.06 -1.52 -3.74
C PRO A 142 11.82 -2.33 -3.34
N CYS A 143 11.51 -2.33 -2.04
CA CYS A 143 10.46 -3.17 -1.45
C CYS A 143 9.50 -2.37 -0.55
N GLY A 144 8.47 -3.06 -0.07
CA GLY A 144 7.54 -2.50 0.91
C GLY A 144 8.02 -2.74 2.35
N THR A 145 7.33 -2.15 3.34
CA THR A 145 7.61 -2.38 4.78
C THR A 145 7.27 -3.81 5.26
N VAL A 146 6.76 -4.68 4.39
CA VAL A 146 6.30 -6.02 4.80
C VAL A 146 7.50 -6.84 5.27
N LYS A 147 7.52 -7.19 6.55
CA LYS A 147 8.56 -8.03 7.14
C LYS A 147 8.42 -9.47 6.64
N GLY A 148 9.55 -10.11 6.34
CA GLY A 148 9.59 -11.54 6.02
C GLY A 148 9.42 -11.88 4.54
N GLU A 149 9.82 -10.98 3.64
CA GLU A 149 9.84 -11.29 2.22
C GLU A 149 10.75 -12.51 1.95
N ILE A 150 10.18 -13.50 1.27
CA ILE A 150 10.83 -14.79 1.01
C ILE A 150 12.05 -14.62 0.09
N LEU A 151 11.98 -13.67 -0.84
CA LEU A 151 13.04 -13.39 -1.80
C LEU A 151 14.37 -12.94 -1.13
N PRO A 152 14.39 -11.91 -0.27
CA PRO A 152 15.58 -11.57 0.51
C PRO A 152 16.20 -12.74 1.27
N LYS A 153 15.37 -13.56 1.90
CA LYS A 153 15.84 -14.71 2.68
C LYS A 153 16.49 -15.76 1.78
N MET A 154 15.82 -16.16 0.70
CA MET A 154 16.33 -17.17 -0.23
C MET A 154 17.63 -16.74 -0.91
N LEU A 155 17.73 -15.47 -1.33
CA LEU A 155 18.95 -14.94 -1.94
C LEU A 155 20.11 -14.94 -0.94
N LYS A 156 19.85 -14.54 0.31
CA LYS A 156 20.85 -14.57 1.39
C LYS A 156 21.32 -15.98 1.71
N ASP A 157 20.40 -16.95 1.80
CA ASP A 157 20.71 -18.36 2.08
C ASP A 157 21.56 -19.00 0.96
N ARG A 158 21.49 -18.44 -0.26
CA ARG A 158 22.28 -18.86 -1.43
C ARG A 158 23.55 -18.02 -1.64
N GLY A 159 23.85 -17.08 -0.75
CA GLY A 159 25.04 -16.23 -0.82
C GLY A 159 24.98 -15.14 -1.89
N ILE A 160 23.80 -14.81 -2.41
CA ILE A 160 23.63 -13.75 -3.40
C ILE A 160 23.54 -12.40 -2.68
N PRO A 161 24.44 -11.44 -2.95
CA PRO A 161 24.42 -10.14 -2.31
C PRO A 161 23.19 -9.35 -2.77
N MET A 162 22.47 -8.76 -1.82
CA MET A 162 21.26 -7.98 -2.10
C MET A 162 21.12 -6.86 -1.07
N GLU A 163 20.71 -5.68 -1.54
CA GLU A 163 20.42 -4.53 -0.72
C GLU A 163 18.94 -4.14 -0.85
N SER A 164 18.19 -4.21 0.25
CA SER A 164 16.79 -3.83 0.29
C SER A 164 16.62 -2.36 0.70
N ILE A 165 15.74 -1.64 0.00
CA ILE A 165 15.33 -0.28 0.37
C ILE A 165 13.81 -0.20 0.42
N THR A 166 13.26 0.22 1.57
CA THR A 166 11.82 0.41 1.71
C THR A 166 11.41 1.73 1.06
N VAL A 167 10.70 1.64 -0.07
CA VAL A 167 10.28 2.81 -0.88
C VAL A 167 8.78 3.07 -0.83
N TYR A 168 8.00 2.13 -0.28
CA TYR A 168 6.58 2.34 -0.06
C TYR A 168 6.08 1.59 1.17
N GLN A 169 4.97 2.04 1.74
CA GLN A 169 4.26 1.36 2.81
C GLN A 169 2.75 1.35 2.57
N LYS A 170 2.08 0.32 3.07
CA LYS A 170 0.61 0.27 3.12
C LYS A 170 0.14 1.08 4.31
N VAL A 171 -0.82 1.97 4.10
CA VAL A 171 -1.49 2.73 5.15
C VAL A 171 -3.01 2.58 5.01
N PRO A 172 -3.79 2.79 6.08
CA PRO A 172 -5.23 2.94 5.96
C PRO A 172 -5.58 4.08 5.00
N HIS A 173 -6.63 3.93 4.20
CA HIS A 173 -7.06 4.99 3.30
C HIS A 173 -7.46 6.23 4.13
N PRO A 174 -6.87 7.42 3.88
CA PRO A 174 -7.07 8.60 4.74
C PRO A 174 -8.53 9.06 4.80
N GLY A 175 -9.28 8.80 3.72
CA GLY A 175 -10.72 9.10 3.65
C GLY A 175 -11.64 8.04 4.24
N ILE A 176 -11.14 6.91 4.79
CA ILE A 176 -12.01 5.77 5.17
C ILE A 176 -13.09 6.19 6.18
N GLN A 177 -12.73 6.95 7.22
CA GLN A 177 -13.68 7.40 8.24
C GLN A 177 -14.74 8.33 7.66
N VAL A 178 -14.31 9.31 6.85
CA VAL A 178 -15.21 10.29 6.22
C VAL A 178 -16.16 9.61 5.25
N ASN A 179 -15.66 8.67 4.44
CA ASN A 179 -16.44 7.93 3.46
C ASN A 179 -17.48 7.03 4.14
N LEU A 180 -17.12 6.34 5.22
CA LEU A 180 -18.06 5.54 6.01
C LEU A 180 -19.14 6.41 6.65
N ASN A 181 -18.76 7.51 7.28
CA ASN A 181 -19.71 8.45 7.89
C ASN A 181 -20.69 8.99 6.83
N SER A 182 -20.19 9.37 5.66
CA SER A 182 -21.01 9.85 4.54
C SER A 182 -21.98 8.78 4.05
N TYR A 183 -21.52 7.53 3.88
CA TYR A 183 -22.36 6.43 3.46
C TYR A 183 -23.53 6.20 4.41
N TYR A 184 -23.26 6.02 5.71
CA TYR A 184 -24.33 5.76 6.69
C TYR A 184 -25.26 6.96 6.91
N SER A 185 -24.76 8.19 6.79
CA SER A 185 -25.60 9.39 6.87
C SER A 185 -26.62 9.44 5.74
N LYS A 186 -26.22 9.09 4.50
CA LYS A 186 -27.13 9.01 3.35
C LYS A 186 -28.18 7.92 3.52
N GLN A 187 -27.78 6.75 4.05
CA GLN A 187 -28.73 5.65 4.31
C GLN A 187 -29.80 6.05 5.33
N ALA A 188 -29.42 6.77 6.39
CA ALA A 188 -30.37 7.24 7.40
C ALA A 188 -31.40 8.22 6.82
N SER A 189 -30.99 9.14 5.95
CA SER A 189 -31.90 10.10 5.31
C SER A 189 -32.90 9.44 4.35
N GLU A 190 -32.48 8.41 3.62
CA GLU A 190 -33.35 7.71 2.67
C GLU A 190 -34.37 6.79 3.36
N CYS A 191 -33.99 6.16 4.48
CA CYS A 191 -34.93 5.40 5.31
C CYS A 191 -36.03 6.28 5.92
N LEU A 192 -35.69 7.51 6.35
CA LEU A 192 -36.66 8.47 6.91
C LEU A 192 -37.58 9.06 5.83
N ALA A 193 -37.10 9.23 4.60
CA ALA A 193 -37.92 9.68 3.47
C ALA A 193 -38.88 8.58 2.98
N GLY A 194 -38.49 7.30 3.09
CA GLY A 194 -39.31 6.15 2.70
C GLY A 194 -40.40 5.74 3.69
N SER A 195 -40.39 6.25 4.93
CA SER A 195 -41.33 5.84 5.98
C SER A 195 -42.69 6.54 5.96
N GLY A 196 -42.98 7.40 4.97
CA GLY A 196 -44.35 7.83 4.63
C GLY A 196 -45.26 8.18 5.81
N LEU A 197 -44.76 8.91 6.82
CA LEU A 197 -45.61 9.59 7.79
C LEU A 197 -45.81 11.00 7.27
N ALA A 198 -46.85 11.15 6.45
CA ALA A 198 -47.43 12.45 6.16
C ALA A 198 -48.07 12.96 7.46
N ASP A 199 -47.31 13.68 8.28
CA ASP A 199 -47.89 14.48 9.36
C ASP A 199 -48.54 15.73 8.76
N SER A 200 -49.77 15.54 8.30
CA SER A 200 -50.77 16.60 8.27
C SER A 200 -51.21 16.86 9.71
N ALA A 201 -50.55 17.76 10.42
CA ALA A 201 -51.15 18.44 11.58
C ALA A 201 -50.36 19.68 12.04
N ASN A 202 -50.95 20.82 11.74
CA ASN A 202 -51.15 21.96 12.64
C ASN A 202 -49.96 22.91 12.93
N GLN A 203 -50.08 24.12 12.36
CA GLN A 203 -49.41 25.33 12.80
C GLN A 203 -49.79 25.65 14.25
N ASN A 204 -48.89 25.37 15.19
CA ASN A 204 -48.61 26.13 16.42
C ASN A 204 -48.00 25.20 17.46
N ARG A 205 -46.67 25.18 17.57
CA ARG A 205 -45.92 24.94 18.82
C ARG A 205 -44.44 25.29 18.61
N GLU A 206 -43.88 25.93 19.63
CA GLU A 206 -42.50 26.40 19.73
C GLU A 206 -41.43 25.33 19.42
N PRO A 207 -40.22 25.73 19.00
CA PRO A 207 -39.16 24.80 18.64
C PRO A 207 -38.64 24.10 19.89
N THR A 208 -39.03 22.83 20.08
CA THR A 208 -38.35 21.92 21.00
C THR A 208 -37.21 21.25 20.24
N GLN A 209 -36.00 21.34 20.80
CA GLN A 209 -34.78 20.76 20.26
C GLN A 209 -34.92 19.23 20.08
N PRO A 210 -34.29 18.63 19.06
CA PRO A 210 -34.27 17.19 18.93
C PRO A 210 -33.47 16.58 20.10
N VAL A 211 -34.15 15.79 20.93
CA VAL A 211 -33.54 14.99 21.99
C VAL A 211 -32.75 13.87 21.33
N CYS A 212 -31.44 14.04 21.22
CA CYS A 212 -30.51 12.94 21.03
C CYS A 212 -30.62 12.02 22.25
N LEU A 213 -31.26 10.85 22.09
CA LEU A 213 -31.13 9.74 23.04
C LEU A 213 -29.73 9.11 22.90
N LEU A 214 -28.73 9.84 23.41
CA LEU A 214 -27.48 9.23 23.85
C LEU A 214 -27.80 8.50 25.16
N SER A 215 -27.73 7.16 25.13
CA SER A 215 -27.76 6.36 26.35
C SER A 215 -26.57 6.77 27.24
N PRO A 216 -26.78 6.89 28.57
CA PRO A 216 -25.74 7.39 29.46
C PRO A 216 -24.59 6.39 29.60
N GLU A 217 -23.42 7.00 29.74
CA GLU A 217 -22.10 6.46 29.94
C GLU A 217 -22.09 5.26 30.92
N LYS A 218 -21.56 4.12 30.45
CA LYS A 218 -20.93 3.16 31.37
C LYS A 218 -19.50 3.63 31.59
N GLU A 219 -19.32 4.25 32.73
CA GLU A 219 -18.06 4.66 33.34
C GLU A 219 -17.12 3.45 33.46
N CYS A 220 -16.18 3.31 32.53
CA CYS A 220 -15.03 2.41 32.68
C CYS A 220 -14.08 3.04 33.69
N ARG A 221 -14.20 2.58 34.94
CA ARG A 221 -13.27 2.87 36.04
C ARG A 221 -11.87 2.35 35.67
N VAL A 222 -11.02 3.21 35.14
CA VAL A 222 -9.58 2.98 35.04
C VAL A 222 -8.96 3.37 36.37
N ASP A 223 -8.59 2.37 37.18
CA ASP A 223 -7.79 2.56 38.38
C ASP A 223 -6.47 3.25 38.02
N ARG A 224 -6.31 4.50 38.46
CA ARG A 224 -5.01 5.17 38.50
C ARG A 224 -4.23 4.63 39.70
N LYS A 225 -3.07 4.03 39.44
CA LYS A 225 -1.95 3.93 40.40
C LYS A 225 -0.64 4.40 39.75
N PRO A 226 0.31 4.89 40.56
CA PRO A 226 0.99 6.15 40.31
C PRO A 226 2.28 6.02 39.49
N ALA A 227 2.68 7.17 38.93
CA ALA A 227 3.98 7.42 38.34
C ALA A 227 5.13 6.99 39.25
N TRP A 228 6.11 6.29 38.69
CA TRP A 228 7.46 6.19 39.25
C TRP A 228 8.44 6.76 38.23
N THR A 229 9.09 7.83 38.65
CA THR A 229 10.19 8.52 38.00
C THR A 229 11.43 7.62 37.90
N ALA A 230 12.24 7.88 36.88
CA ALA A 230 13.53 7.25 36.65
C ALA A 230 14.55 7.57 37.75
N ALA A 231 15.18 6.53 38.32
CA ALA A 231 16.59 6.50 38.74
C ALA A 231 16.93 5.18 39.47
N SER A 232 18.14 4.65 39.19
CA SER A 232 18.90 3.66 40.02
C SER A 232 18.48 2.19 39.91
N LEU A 233 19.33 1.16 39.85
CA LEU A 233 20.79 0.98 39.87
C LEU A 233 21.04 -0.52 39.48
N ILE A 234 22.00 -0.80 38.58
CA ILE A 234 23.14 -1.74 38.73
C ILE A 234 22.92 -3.22 39.21
N ARG A 235 23.44 -4.15 38.36
CA ARG A 235 24.05 -5.50 38.58
C ARG A 235 23.21 -6.69 39.11
N ALA A 236 23.25 -7.79 38.33
CA ALA A 236 23.81 -9.13 38.67
C ALA A 236 23.50 -10.07 37.47
N THR A 237 24.47 -10.59 36.69
CA THR A 237 25.39 -11.73 36.92
C THR A 237 24.69 -13.10 37.01
N LEU A 238 25.05 -13.96 36.03
CA LEU A 238 25.05 -15.43 35.94
C LEU A 238 24.10 -16.26 36.84
N ALA A 239 23.35 -17.17 36.21
CA ALA A 239 23.33 -18.60 36.56
C ALA A 239 22.73 -19.46 35.43
N MET A 240 23.53 -20.44 35.00
CA MET A 240 23.30 -21.57 34.06
C MET A 240 23.26 -21.29 32.55
#